data_AF-A0A1M7EAM3-F1
#
_entry.id   AF-A0A1M7EAM3-F1
#
_cell.length_a   1.000
_cell.length_b   1.000
_cell.length_c   1.000
_cell.angle_alpha   90.00
_cell.angle_beta   90.00
_cell.angle_gamma   90.00
#
_symmetry.space_group_name_H-M   'P 1'
#
loop_
_entity.id
_entity.type
_entity.pdbx_description
1 polymer ?
#
loop_
_entity_poly.entity_id
_entity_poly.type
_entity_poly.pdbx_seq_one_letter_code
_entity_poly.pdbx_strand_id
1 'polypeptide(L)'
;MRRVISVLLIIMQLLFFINYFIHASIMQLNLYLWIFTALFGVLISIRLWRNAPHMYESEALYMAMRISLSAVSAASLIFIMVLIISRPYLL
;
A
#
# COMPACT_ATOMS: atom_id res chain seq x y z
N MET A 1 1.46 -17.99 3.27
CA MET A 1 2.04 -16.83 4.00
C MET A 1 2.20 -15.58 3.14
N ARG A 2 2.90 -15.60 1.99
CA ARG A 2 3.13 -14.40 1.14
C ARG A 2 1.84 -13.68 0.68
N ARG A 3 0.80 -14.44 0.28
CA ARG A 3 -0.50 -13.88 -0.13
C ARG A 3 -1.21 -13.15 1.00
N VAL A 4 -1.25 -13.75 2.19
CA VAL A 4 -1.89 -13.16 3.38
C VAL A 4 -1.25 -11.81 3.71
N ILE A 5 0.08 -11.73 3.70
CA ILE A 5 0.81 -10.47 3.94
C ILE A 5 0.44 -9.42 2.87
N SER A 6 0.36 -9.81 1.61
CA SER A 6 0.02 -8.90 0.51
C SER A 6 -1.43 -8.40 0.63
N VAL A 7 -2.38 -9.26 1.02
CA VAL A 7 -3.79 -8.87 1.25
C VAL A 7 -3.85 -7.91 2.43
N LEU A 8 -3.15 -8.24 3.51
CA LEU A 8 -3.13 -7.44 4.73
C LEU A 8 -2.55 -6.04 4.46
N LEU A 9 -1.53 -5.93 3.61
CA LEU A 9 -0.97 -4.65 3.18
C LEU A 9 -1.95 -3.81 2.36
N ILE A 10 -2.69 -4.44 1.44
CA ILE A 10 -3.74 -3.75 0.67
C ILE A 10 -4.80 -3.22 1.62
N ILE A 11 -5.30 -4.06 2.54
CA ILE A 11 -6.33 -3.68 3.51
C ILE A 11 -5.81 -2.54 4.42
N MET A 12 -4.59 -2.65 4.93
CA MET A 12 -3.97 -1.60 5.77
C MET A 12 -3.88 -0.27 5.03
N GLN A 13 -3.42 -0.26 3.77
CA GLN A 13 -3.36 0.97 2.98
C GLN A 13 -4.74 1.58 2.75
N LEU A 14 -5.77 0.76 2.46
CA LEU A 14 -7.15 1.22 2.35
C LEU A 14 -7.69 1.80 3.66
N LEU A 15 -7.36 1.18 4.80
CA LEU A 15 -7.74 1.70 6.11
C LEU A 15 -7.10 3.07 6.38
N PHE A 16 -5.86 3.31 5.94
CA PHE A 16 -5.25 4.64 6.04
C PHE A 16 -5.98 5.69 5.20
N PHE A 17 -6.38 5.34 3.97
CA PHE A 17 -7.22 6.23 3.15
C PHE A 17 -8.53 6.58 3.88
N ILE A 18 -9.24 5.59 4.40
CA ILE A 18 -10.50 5.80 5.13
C ILE A 18 -10.27 6.65 6.37
N ASN A 19 -9.23 6.34 7.15
CA ASN A 19 -8.88 7.06 8.37
C ASN A 19 -8.61 8.54 8.07
N TYR A 20 -7.89 8.84 6.99
CA TYR A 20 -7.65 10.22 6.55
C TYR A 20 -8.94 11.00 6.31
N PHE A 21 -9.94 10.41 5.63
CA PHE A 21 -11.20 11.09 5.34
C PHE A 21 -12.07 11.30 6.59
N ILE A 22 -12.03 10.39 7.57
CA ILE A 22 -12.86 10.45 8.77
C ILE A 22 -12.19 11.29 9.87
N HIS A 23 -10.88 11.18 10.03
CA HIS A 23 -10.13 11.72 11.17
C HIS A 23 -8.93 12.56 10.71
N ALA A 24 -9.22 13.74 10.16
CA ALA A 24 -8.19 14.69 9.70
C ALA A 24 -7.24 15.20 10.80
N SER A 25 -7.55 14.99 12.09
CA SER A 25 -6.77 15.50 13.23
C SER A 25 -5.73 14.52 13.80
N ILE A 26 -5.88 13.20 13.63
CA ILE A 26 -4.98 12.17 14.20
C ILE A 26 -3.94 11.75 13.15
N MET A 27 -3.41 12.72 12.42
CA MET A 27 -2.86 12.44 11.10
C MET A 27 -1.36 12.15 11.09
N GLN A 28 -0.58 12.71 12.03
CA GLN A 28 0.88 12.60 12.03
C GLN A 28 1.37 11.14 12.19
N LEU A 29 1.00 10.44 13.28
CA LEU A 29 1.41 9.05 13.50
C LEU A 29 0.91 8.11 12.39
N ASN A 30 -0.33 8.33 11.93
CA ASN A 30 -0.92 7.55 10.86
C ASN A 30 -0.21 7.78 9.52
N LEU A 31 0.26 9.01 9.24
CA LEU A 31 1.03 9.33 8.05
C LEU A 31 2.36 8.57 8.01
N TYR A 32 3.10 8.53 9.13
CA TYR A 32 4.36 7.79 9.20
C TYR A 32 4.17 6.28 8.97
N LEU A 33 3.17 5.68 9.61
CA LEU A 33 2.82 4.28 9.39
C LEU A 33 2.33 4.02 7.96
N TRP A 34 1.62 4.97 7.36
CA TRP A 34 1.17 4.88 5.99
C TRP A 34 2.33 4.96 5.00
N ILE A 35 3.29 5.86 5.20
CA ILE A 35 4.54 5.93 4.41
C ILE A 35 5.26 4.59 4.47
N PHE A 36 5.46 4.05 5.67
CA PHE A 36 6.16 2.79 5.86
C PHE A 36 5.45 1.63 5.14
N THR A 37 4.13 1.52 5.28
CA THR A 37 3.34 0.46 4.64
C THR A 37 3.24 0.62 3.12
N ALA A 38 3.22 1.86 2.61
CA ALA A 38 3.27 2.13 1.17
C ALA A 38 4.63 1.71 0.57
N LEU A 39 5.75 2.11 1.19
CA LEU A 39 7.09 1.71 0.76
C LEU A 39 7.28 0.19 0.83
N PHE A 40 6.85 -0.43 1.93
CA PHE A 40 6.90 -1.87 2.10
C PHE A 40 6.02 -2.61 1.07
N GLY A 41 4.85 -2.05 0.76
CA GLY A 41 3.96 -2.54 -0.31
C GLY A 41 4.62 -2.50 -1.70
N VAL A 42 5.34 -1.42 -2.02
CA VAL A 42 6.11 -1.32 -3.27
C VAL A 42 7.20 -2.38 -3.32
N LEU A 43 7.99 -2.55 -2.25
CA LEU A 43 9.06 -3.55 -2.20
C LEU A 43 8.52 -4.97 -2.40
N ILE A 44 7.40 -5.31 -1.76
CA ILE A 44 6.75 -6.62 -1.91
C ILE A 44 6.18 -6.78 -3.31
N SER A 45 5.56 -5.73 -3.88
CA SER A 45 5.06 -5.77 -5.25
C SER A 45 6.19 -6.08 -6.23
N ILE A 46 7.32 -5.36 -6.15
CA ILE A 46 8.51 -5.62 -6.99
C ILE A 46 8.99 -7.07 -6.84
N ARG A 47 8.99 -7.59 -5.62
CA ARG A 47 9.36 -9.00 -5.36
C ARG A 47 8.34 -10.00 -5.93
N LEU A 48 7.06 -9.65 -6.02
CA LEU A 48 6.05 -10.45 -6.73
C LEU A 48 6.26 -10.39 -8.25
N TRP A 49 6.65 -9.25 -8.81
CA TRP A 49 6.96 -9.14 -10.24
C TRP A 49 8.15 -10.02 -10.66
N ARG A 50 9.15 -10.14 -9.80
CA ARG A 50 10.38 -10.89 -10.09
C ARG A 50 10.25 -12.40 -9.85
N ASN A 51 9.28 -12.84 -9.05
CA ASN A 51 9.05 -14.26 -8.78
C ASN A 51 7.94 -14.78 -9.71
N ALA A 52 8.24 -15.84 -10.46
CA ALA A 52 7.27 -16.51 -11.31
C ALA A 52 6.11 -17.12 -10.50
N PRO A 53 4.89 -17.21 -11.07
CA PRO A 53 3.80 -17.96 -10.46
C PRO A 53 4.26 -19.40 -10.22
N HIS A 54 4.05 -19.91 -9.01
CA HIS A 54 4.31 -21.32 -8.74
C HIS A 54 3.22 -22.15 -9.42
N MET A 55 3.55 -23.33 -9.97
CA MET A 55 2.65 -24.16 -10.78
C MET A 55 1.30 -24.53 -10.13
N TYR A 56 1.12 -24.29 -8.83
CA TYR A 56 -0.12 -24.55 -8.07
C TYR A 56 -1.01 -23.31 -7.87
N GLU A 57 -0.56 -22.14 -8.32
CA GLU A 57 -1.27 -20.89 -8.15
C GLU A 57 -2.02 -20.52 -9.43
N SER A 58 -3.33 -20.22 -9.32
CA SER A 58 -4.04 -19.66 -10.46
C SER A 58 -3.39 -18.34 -10.88
N GLU A 59 -2.88 -18.31 -12.11
CA GLU A 59 -2.15 -17.15 -12.66
C GLU A 59 -2.99 -15.87 -12.54
N ALA A 60 -4.30 -15.98 -12.74
CA ALA A 60 -5.24 -14.87 -12.60
C ALA A 60 -5.24 -14.25 -11.19
N LEU A 61 -5.24 -15.06 -10.12
CA LEU A 61 -5.19 -14.53 -8.75
C LEU A 61 -3.84 -13.88 -8.45
N TYR A 62 -2.74 -14.51 -8.90
CA TYR A 62 -1.40 -13.95 -8.72
C TYR A 62 -1.25 -12.59 -9.43
N MET A 63 -1.76 -12.51 -10.65
CA MET A 63 -1.75 -11.29 -11.47
C MET A 63 -2.63 -10.19 -10.86
N ALA A 64 -3.84 -10.51 -10.42
CA ALA A 64 -4.72 -9.57 -9.73
C ALA A 64 -4.09 -9.03 -8.43
N MET A 65 -3.46 -9.91 -7.65
CA MET A 65 -2.74 -9.56 -6.42
C MET A 65 -1.58 -8.59 -6.69
N ARG A 66 -0.80 -8.90 -7.74
CA ARG A 66 0.36 -8.11 -8.15
C ARG A 66 -0.07 -6.70 -8.57
N ILE A 67 -1.06 -6.61 -9.44
CA ILE A 67 -1.57 -5.34 -9.99
C ILE A 67 -2.19 -4.49 -8.88
N SER A 68 -3.06 -5.09 -8.06
CA SER A 68 -3.72 -4.37 -6.97
C SER A 68 -2.71 -3.82 -5.95
N LEU A 69 -1.77 -4.63 -5.48
CA LEU A 69 -0.75 -4.16 -4.53
C LEU A 69 0.12 -3.04 -5.12
N SER A 70 0.53 -3.14 -6.40
CA SER A 70 1.27 -2.05 -7.04
C SER A 70 0.44 -0.77 -7.15
N ALA A 71 -0.83 -0.88 -7.56
CA ALA A 71 -1.69 0.27 -7.78
C ALA A 71 -1.98 1.00 -6.47
N VAL A 72 -2.37 0.28 -5.41
CA VAL A 72 -2.67 0.90 -4.11
C VAL A 72 -1.41 1.51 -3.48
N SER A 73 -0.25 0.86 -3.61
CA SER A 73 1.00 1.39 -3.07
C SER A 73 1.46 2.65 -3.83
N ALA A 74 1.35 2.67 -5.16
CA ALA A 74 1.64 3.85 -5.95
C ALA A 74 0.68 5.00 -5.65
N ALA A 75 -0.62 4.72 -5.57
CA ALA A 75 -1.63 5.71 -5.19
C ALA A 75 -1.38 6.27 -3.79
N SER A 76 -1.02 5.42 -2.82
CA SER A 76 -0.65 5.86 -1.47
C SER A 76 0.53 6.81 -1.49
N LEU A 77 1.61 6.49 -2.22
CA LEU A 77 2.79 7.35 -2.31
C LEU A 77 2.47 8.71 -2.96
N ILE A 78 1.71 8.72 -4.06
CA ILE A 78 1.27 9.96 -4.72
C ILE A 78 0.44 10.80 -3.75
N PHE A 79 -0.50 10.17 -3.04
CA PHE A 79 -1.36 10.86 -2.09
C PHE A 79 -0.58 11.45 -0.92
N ILE A 80 0.38 10.71 -0.37
CA ILE A 80 1.28 11.17 0.67
C ILE A 80 2.13 12.36 0.17
N MET A 81 2.66 12.30 -1.06
CA MET A 81 3.41 13.42 -1.65
C MET A 81 2.55 14.68 -1.74
N VAL A 82 1.31 14.55 -2.21
CA VAL A 82 0.35 15.67 -2.25
C VAL A 82 0.06 16.21 -0.84
N LEU A 83 -0.05 15.33 0.16
CA LEU A 83 -0.24 15.73 1.55
C LEU A 83 0.94 16.51 2.12
N ILE A 84 2.17 16.05 1.85
CA ILE A 84 3.39 16.75 2.30
C ILE A 84 3.46 18.15 1.69
N ILE A 85 3.11 18.30 0.41
CA ILE A 85 3.12 19.60 -0.29
C ILE A 85 2.02 20.53 0.25
N SER A 86 0.80 20.00 0.43
CA SER A 86 -0.36 20.80 0.84
C SER A 86 -0.38 21.14 2.34
N ARG A 87 0.20 20.27 3.18
CA ARG A 87 0.19 20.39 4.64
C ARG A 87 1.54 19.97 5.21
N PRO A 88 2.60 20.78 5.01
CA PRO A 88 3.96 20.43 5.44
C PRO A 88 4.12 20.31 6.96
N TYR A 89 3.23 20.95 7.74
CA TYR A 89 3.20 20.88 9.20
C TYR A 89 2.76 19.49 9.75
N LEU A 90 2.37 18.56 8.87
CA LEU A 90 2.04 17.18 9.22
C LEU A 90 3.26 16.24 9.22
N LEU A 91 4.43 16.71 8.77
CA LEU A 91 5.73 16.08 9.06
C LEU A 91 6.11 16.48 10.50
#